data_AF-A0A3C2E9C2-F1
#
_entry.id   AF-A0A3C2E9C2-F1
#
_cell.length_a   1.000
_cell.length_b   1.000
_cell.length_c   1.000
_cell.angle_alpha   90.00
_cell.angle_beta   90.00
_cell.angle_gamma   90.00
#
_symmetry.space_group_name_H-M   'P 1'
#
loop_
_entity.id
_entity.type
_entity.pdbx_description
1 polymer ?
#
loop_
_entity_poly.entity_id
_entity_poly.type
_entity_poly.pdbx_seq_one_letter_code
_entity_poly.pdbx_strand_id
1 'polypeptide(L)'
;LFHPSDDHYGLSPLEAAAAAVDVHNAGGAWAKALLDNAARPSGALVVTAKEGEGRLTDDQYERLKAELSEAHAGPANAGRPMLLEGGLDWKPMALTPADMDFTGARREAAREIALAFGVPPMLLGLPGDNTYANYREANLAFWRHTILPLTRKTAASLTGWLRPWFGADLSVTVEEDRLPSLAEERAARWTQVSAADFLTGDEKRALLGIGGGA
;
A
#
# COMPACT_ATOMS: atom_id res chain seq x y z
N LEU A 1 0.66 -20.63 4.61
CA LEU A 1 -0.12 -20.15 5.77
C LEU A 1 -1.29 -21.10 6.00
N PHE A 2 -2.11 -20.93 7.04
CA PHE A 2 -3.23 -21.86 7.29
C PHE A 2 -4.36 -21.60 6.29
N HIS A 3 -4.90 -22.66 5.69
CA HIS A 3 -6.08 -22.59 4.84
C HIS A 3 -7.19 -23.42 5.50
N PRO A 4 -8.34 -22.83 5.89
CA PRO A 4 -9.38 -23.57 6.62
C PRO A 4 -10.18 -24.53 5.74
N SER A 5 -10.19 -24.33 4.42
CA SER A 5 -11.01 -25.10 3.48
C SER A 5 -10.22 -25.85 2.40
N ASP A 6 -8.89 -25.92 2.53
CA ASP A 6 -8.01 -26.65 1.61
C ASP A 6 -7.03 -27.48 2.44
N ASP A 7 -7.01 -28.79 2.19
CA ASP A 7 -6.21 -29.76 2.94
C ASP A 7 -4.75 -29.84 2.46
N HIS A 8 -4.44 -29.30 1.28
CA HIS A 8 -3.15 -29.47 0.61
C HIS A 8 -2.37 -28.15 0.50
N TYR A 9 -3.06 -27.02 0.34
CA TYR A 9 -2.43 -25.72 0.13
C TYR A 9 -2.66 -24.75 1.29
N GLY A 10 -1.80 -23.72 1.37
CA GLY A 10 -1.93 -22.64 2.32
C GLY A 10 -2.54 -21.40 1.68
N LEU A 11 -3.35 -20.64 2.42
CA LEU A 11 -3.95 -19.39 1.93
C LEU A 11 -2.91 -18.28 1.84
N SER A 12 -2.76 -17.65 0.68
CA SER A 12 -1.85 -16.52 0.53
C SER A 12 -2.45 -15.24 1.12
N PRO A 13 -1.67 -14.39 1.83
CA PRO A 13 -2.11 -13.06 2.22
C PRO A 13 -2.53 -12.21 1.02
N LEU A 14 -1.91 -12.44 -0.14
CA LEU A 14 -2.24 -11.75 -1.38
C LEU A 14 -3.63 -12.12 -1.89
N GLU A 15 -4.05 -13.38 -1.73
CA GLU A 15 -5.40 -13.83 -2.11
C GLU A 15 -6.44 -13.15 -1.22
N ALA A 16 -6.16 -13.03 0.08
CA ALA A 16 -7.02 -12.28 1.01
C ALA A 16 -7.11 -10.77 0.66
N ALA A 17 -6.04 -10.20 0.08
CA ALA A 17 -5.97 -8.81 -0.33
C ALA A 17 -6.36 -8.55 -1.80
N ALA A 18 -6.85 -9.56 -2.54
CA ALA A 18 -7.00 -9.46 -3.99
C ALA A 18 -7.84 -8.26 -4.44
N ALA A 19 -8.99 -8.03 -3.79
CA ALA A 19 -9.86 -6.89 -4.10
C ALA A 19 -9.17 -5.53 -3.86
N ALA A 20 -8.40 -5.41 -2.76
CA ALA A 20 -7.65 -4.19 -2.46
C ALA A 20 -6.55 -3.94 -3.50
N VAL A 21 -5.87 -5.01 -3.96
CA VAL A 21 -4.87 -4.94 -5.04
C VAL A 21 -5.51 -4.44 -6.33
N ASP A 22 -6.68 -4.95 -6.70
CA ASP A 22 -7.40 -4.52 -7.90
C ASP A 22 -7.78 -3.04 -7.82
N VAL A 23 -8.31 -2.57 -6.68
CA VAL A 23 -8.63 -1.15 -6.46
C VAL A 23 -7.39 -0.28 -6.55
N HIS A 24 -6.29 -0.70 -5.91
CA HIS A 24 -5.04 0.06 -5.93
C HIS A 24 -4.45 0.18 -7.36
N ASN A 25 -4.45 -0.92 -8.11
CA ASN A 25 -3.95 -0.97 -9.49
C ASN A 25 -4.84 -0.18 -10.44
N ALA A 26 -6.16 -0.37 -10.37
CA ALA A 26 -7.12 0.36 -11.19
C ALA A 26 -7.06 1.87 -10.90
N GLY A 27 -6.93 2.27 -9.64
CA GLY A 27 -6.76 3.67 -9.25
C GLY A 27 -5.49 4.30 -9.84
N GLY A 28 -4.37 3.57 -9.85
CA GLY A 28 -3.13 4.02 -10.49
C GLY A 28 -3.23 4.12 -12.00
N ALA A 29 -3.79 3.09 -12.65
CA ALA A 29 -4.00 3.07 -14.10
C ALA A 29 -4.96 4.18 -14.55
N TRP A 30 -6.02 4.41 -13.80
CA TRP A 30 -6.97 5.49 -14.04
C TRP A 30 -6.32 6.86 -13.87
N ALA A 31 -5.56 7.09 -12.79
CA ALA A 31 -4.87 8.36 -12.57
C ALA A 31 -3.85 8.64 -13.69
N LYS A 32 -3.10 7.61 -14.10
CA LYS A 32 -2.18 7.72 -15.25
C LYS A 32 -2.95 8.03 -16.52
N ALA A 33 -4.00 7.27 -16.84
CA ALA A 33 -4.81 7.51 -18.03
C ALA A 33 -5.45 8.90 -18.00
N LEU A 34 -5.82 9.41 -16.83
CA LEU A 34 -6.34 10.75 -16.68
C LEU A 34 -5.29 11.81 -16.99
N LEU A 35 -4.04 11.62 -16.56
CA LEU A 35 -2.92 12.52 -16.86
C LEU A 35 -2.50 12.43 -18.34
N ASP A 36 -2.38 11.21 -18.87
CA ASP A 36 -2.06 10.94 -20.28
C ASP A 36 -3.14 11.54 -21.20
N ASN A 37 -4.41 11.45 -20.79
CA ASN A 37 -5.56 12.02 -21.49
C ASN A 37 -5.97 13.39 -20.93
N ALA A 38 -5.17 14.05 -20.08
CA ALA A 38 -5.49 15.37 -19.53
C ALA A 38 -5.43 16.47 -20.59
N ALA A 39 -5.11 16.12 -21.84
CA ALA A 39 -5.61 16.79 -23.03
C ALA A 39 -7.12 16.49 -23.27
N ARG A 40 -7.93 16.41 -22.22
CA ARG A 40 -9.39 16.22 -22.33
C ARG A 40 -10.01 17.59 -22.64
N PRO A 41 -10.97 17.66 -23.56
CA PRO A 41 -11.73 18.88 -23.76
C PRO A 41 -12.42 19.20 -22.43
N SER A 42 -12.11 20.36 -21.85
CA SER A 42 -12.60 20.83 -20.55
C SER A 42 -14.11 21.13 -20.54
N GLY A 43 -14.82 20.74 -21.59
CA GLY A 43 -16.22 21.01 -21.86
C GLY A 43 -16.61 20.62 -23.27
N ALA A 44 -17.90 20.71 -23.56
CA ALA A 44 -18.45 20.57 -24.89
C ALA A 44 -18.87 21.95 -25.40
N LEU A 45 -18.47 22.28 -26.62
CA LEU A 45 -18.98 23.46 -27.31
C LEU A 45 -20.34 23.09 -27.93
N VAL A 46 -21.39 23.70 -27.41
CA VAL A 46 -22.77 23.51 -27.87
C VAL A 46 -23.13 24.67 -28.79
N VAL A 47 -23.56 24.38 -30.01
CA VAL A 47 -24.08 25.39 -30.93
C VAL A 47 -25.59 25.42 -30.80
N THR A 48 -26.14 26.48 -30.21
CA THR A 48 -27.59 26.73 -30.16
C THR A 48 -27.98 27.63 -31.32
N ALA A 49 -28.51 27.04 -32.39
CA ALA A 49 -29.12 27.81 -33.48
C ALA A 49 -30.47 28.39 -33.04
N LYS A 50 -30.71 29.67 -33.33
CA LYS A 50 -32.08 30.21 -33.32
C LYS A 50 -32.87 29.57 -34.46
N GLU A 51 -34.14 29.27 -34.19
CA GLU A 51 -35.12 28.61 -35.04
C GLU A 51 -34.80 28.63 -36.55
N GLY A 52 -34.40 27.47 -37.10
CA GLY A 52 -34.42 27.21 -38.55
C GLY A 52 -33.08 27.06 -39.27
N GLU A 53 -31.96 27.53 -38.71
CA GLU A 53 -30.64 27.44 -39.38
C GLU A 53 -29.79 26.32 -38.77
N GLY A 54 -29.82 25.16 -39.43
CA GLY A 54 -29.21 23.92 -38.96
C GLY A 54 -27.71 23.85 -39.24
N ARG A 55 -26.95 23.43 -38.21
CA ARG A 55 -25.57 22.89 -38.22
C ARG A 55 -24.51 23.84 -38.82
N LEU A 56 -23.33 23.83 -38.21
CA LEU A 56 -22.15 24.47 -38.82
C LEU A 56 -21.91 23.87 -40.20
N THR A 57 -21.56 24.69 -41.19
CA THR A 57 -21.03 24.17 -42.46
C THR A 57 -19.69 23.46 -42.20
N ASP A 58 -19.29 22.54 -43.08
CA ASP A 58 -18.03 21.79 -42.91
C ASP A 58 -16.81 22.73 -42.79
N ASP A 59 -16.81 23.83 -43.56
CA ASP A 59 -15.77 24.86 -43.49
C ASP A 59 -15.74 25.60 -42.13
N GLN A 60 -16.92 25.92 -41.58
CA GLN A 60 -17.03 26.55 -40.27
C GLN A 60 -16.61 25.59 -39.16
N TYR A 61 -16.96 24.31 -39.28
CA TYR A 61 -16.59 23.27 -38.33
C TYR A 61 -15.07 23.04 -38.29
N GLU A 62 -14.42 22.87 -39.44
CA GLU A 62 -12.97 22.63 -39.48
C GLU A 62 -12.18 23.86 -39.05
N ARG A 63 -12.64 25.09 -39.38
CA ARG A 63 -12.02 26.32 -38.85
C ARG A 63 -12.14 26.40 -37.33
N LEU A 64 -13.32 26.16 -36.78
CA LEU A 64 -13.57 26.22 -35.34
C LEU A 64 -12.76 25.16 -34.58
N LYS A 65 -12.65 23.96 -35.15
CA LYS A 65 -11.84 22.85 -34.61
C LYS A 65 -10.34 23.19 -34.65
N ALA A 66 -9.86 23.82 -35.71
CA ALA A 66 -8.47 24.27 -35.82
C ALA A 66 -8.15 25.37 -34.79
N GLU A 67 -9.00 26.41 -34.68
CA GLU A 67 -8.86 27.48 -33.68
C GLU A 67 -8.89 26.93 -32.25
N LEU A 68 -9.82 26.00 -31.95
CA LEU A 68 -9.93 25.37 -30.64
C LEU A 68 -8.69 24.52 -30.30
N SER A 69 -8.19 23.76 -31.27
CA SER A 69 -6.98 22.96 -31.10
C SER A 69 -5.74 23.84 -30.92
N GLU A 70 -5.61 24.95 -31.63
CA GLU A 70 -4.46 25.84 -31.50
C GLU A 70 -4.49 26.64 -30.19
N ALA A 71 -5.65 27.17 -29.82
CA ALA A 71 -5.81 28.05 -28.67
C ALA A 71 -5.87 27.30 -27.33
N HIS A 72 -6.28 26.03 -27.33
CA HIS A 72 -6.56 25.27 -26.10
C HIS A 72 -5.91 23.87 -26.04
N ALA A 73 -5.19 23.41 -27.07
CA ALA A 73 -4.41 22.18 -26.94
C ALA A 73 -3.11 22.43 -26.17
N GLY A 74 -2.77 21.47 -25.32
CA GLY A 74 -1.51 21.42 -24.60
C GLY A 74 -1.49 22.20 -23.28
N PRO A 75 -0.56 21.84 -22.38
CA PRO A 75 -0.50 22.38 -21.02
C PRO A 75 -0.19 23.88 -20.97
N ALA A 76 0.47 24.45 -21.98
CA ALA A 76 0.78 25.89 -22.04
C ALA A 76 -0.46 26.78 -22.28
N ASN A 77 -1.54 26.21 -22.81
CA ASN A 77 -2.77 26.93 -23.16
C ASN A 77 -3.89 26.74 -22.12
N ALA A 78 -3.62 26.06 -21.02
CA ALA A 78 -4.57 25.83 -19.94
C ALA A 78 -5.00 27.15 -19.27
N GLY A 79 -6.30 27.36 -19.10
CA GLY A 79 -6.86 28.54 -18.44
C GLY A 79 -7.00 29.80 -19.29
N ARG A 80 -6.73 29.72 -20.61
CA ARG A 80 -6.98 30.85 -21.52
C ARG A 80 -8.48 31.14 -21.61
N PRO A 81 -8.94 32.39 -21.45
CA PRO A 81 -10.34 32.75 -21.66
C PRO A 81 -10.78 32.46 -23.09
N MET A 82 -11.92 31.80 -23.26
CA MET A 82 -12.50 31.50 -24.57
C MET A 82 -13.58 32.54 -24.89
N LEU A 83 -13.46 33.19 -26.06
CA LEU A 83 -14.49 34.09 -26.56
C LEU A 83 -15.49 33.27 -27.38
N LEU A 84 -16.77 33.35 -27.01
CA LEU A 84 -17.86 32.64 -27.66
C LEU A 84 -18.80 33.65 -28.30
N GLU A 85 -19.06 33.50 -29.60
CA GLU A 85 -19.96 34.36 -30.37
C GLU A 85 -21.17 33.57 -30.87
N GLY A 86 -22.29 34.25 -31.17
CA GLY A 86 -23.33 33.68 -32.04
C GLY A 86 -24.04 32.42 -31.55
N GLY A 87 -24.37 32.30 -30.26
CA GLY A 87 -25.11 31.13 -29.73
C GLY A 87 -24.24 29.90 -29.46
N LEU A 88 -22.92 30.05 -29.49
CA LEU A 88 -21.97 29.09 -28.93
C LEU A 88 -21.98 29.15 -27.39
N ASP A 89 -22.17 28.00 -26.76
CA ASP A 89 -22.16 27.83 -25.30
C ASP A 89 -21.13 26.77 -24.90
N TRP A 90 -20.27 27.09 -23.94
CA TRP A 90 -19.29 26.13 -23.42
C TRP A 90 -19.82 25.50 -22.14
N LYS A 91 -20.17 24.22 -22.20
CA LYS A 91 -20.61 23.47 -21.03
C LYS A 91 -19.44 22.70 -20.44
N PRO A 92 -18.93 23.07 -19.25
CA PRO A 92 -17.89 22.30 -18.59
C PRO A 92 -18.42 20.90 -18.27
N MET A 93 -17.63 19.86 -18.54
CA MET A 93 -17.98 18.50 -18.12
C MET A 93 -17.75 18.36 -16.61
N ALA A 94 -18.74 17.85 -15.90
CA ALA A 94 -18.93 18.04 -14.45
C ALA A 94 -17.96 17.30 -13.50
N LEU A 95 -16.95 16.60 -14.00
CA LEU A 95 -16.00 15.88 -13.13
C LEU A 95 -14.61 16.45 -13.31
N THR A 96 -14.24 17.35 -12.40
CA THR A 96 -12.84 17.74 -12.28
C THR A 96 -12.08 16.62 -11.55
N PRO A 97 -10.87 16.26 -12.01
CA PRO A 97 -9.99 15.30 -11.32
C PRO A 97 -9.73 15.62 -9.84
N ALA A 98 -9.86 16.89 -9.46
CA ALA A 98 -9.59 17.38 -8.11
C ALA A 98 -10.69 16.97 -7.11
N ASP A 99 -11.92 16.72 -7.58
CA ASP A 99 -13.07 16.42 -6.73
C ASP A 99 -13.25 14.93 -6.45
N MET A 100 -12.41 14.06 -7.04
CA MET A 100 -12.62 12.63 -7.00
C MET A 100 -11.77 11.96 -5.89
N ASP A 101 -12.44 11.33 -4.92
CA ASP A 101 -11.86 10.59 -3.77
C ASP A 101 -11.07 9.32 -4.15
N PHE A 102 -10.63 9.16 -5.40
CA PHE A 102 -9.82 8.01 -5.82
C PHE A 102 -8.44 8.01 -5.18
N THR A 103 -7.91 9.20 -4.84
CA THR A 103 -6.67 9.28 -4.07
C THR A 103 -6.86 8.74 -2.66
N GLY A 104 -8.02 8.98 -2.04
CA GLY A 104 -8.40 8.40 -0.74
C GLY A 104 -8.58 6.89 -0.85
N ALA A 105 -9.41 6.43 -1.79
CA ALA A 105 -9.66 5.00 -2.03
C ALA A 105 -8.37 4.22 -2.32
N ARG A 106 -7.44 4.79 -3.10
CA ARG A 106 -6.14 4.17 -3.37
C ARG A 106 -5.27 4.09 -2.13
N ARG A 107 -5.27 5.11 -1.27
CA ARG A 107 -4.53 5.09 0.00
C ARG A 107 -5.10 4.04 0.94
N GLU A 108 -6.42 3.91 1.01
CA GLU A 108 -7.06 2.90 1.87
C GLU A 108 -6.80 1.48 1.36
N ALA A 109 -6.90 1.26 0.05
CA ALA A 109 -6.50 0.01 -0.57
C ALA A 109 -5.04 -0.36 -0.25
N ALA A 110 -4.12 0.61 -0.26
CA ALA A 110 -2.73 0.36 0.14
C ALA A 110 -2.61 -0.06 1.62
N ARG A 111 -3.45 0.45 2.53
CA ARG A 111 -3.50 0.02 3.93
C ARG A 111 -4.07 -1.38 4.09
N GLU A 112 -5.14 -1.72 3.37
CA GLU A 112 -5.72 -3.07 3.38
C GLU A 112 -4.72 -4.12 2.90
N ILE A 113 -3.94 -3.81 1.85
CA ILE A 113 -2.84 -4.67 1.40
C ILE A 113 -1.80 -4.84 2.51
N ALA A 114 -1.35 -3.74 3.13
CA ALA A 114 -0.38 -3.80 4.22
C ALA A 114 -0.88 -4.65 5.41
N LEU A 115 -2.17 -4.51 5.76
CA LEU A 115 -2.84 -5.26 6.80
C LEU A 115 -2.84 -6.76 6.52
N ALA A 116 -3.11 -7.18 5.28
CA ALA A 116 -3.11 -8.59 4.91
C ALA A 116 -1.74 -9.25 5.14
N PHE A 117 -0.65 -8.53 4.86
CA PHE A 117 0.71 -8.99 5.15
C PHE A 117 1.14 -8.81 6.62
N GLY A 118 0.31 -8.17 7.45
CA GLY A 118 0.65 -7.85 8.83
C GLY A 118 1.75 -6.80 8.97
N VAL A 119 1.93 -5.93 7.96
CA VAL A 119 2.93 -4.86 7.97
C VAL A 119 2.25 -3.55 8.42
N PRO A 120 2.71 -2.91 9.51
CA PRO A 120 2.19 -1.60 9.91
C PRO A 120 2.37 -0.55 8.78
N PRO A 121 1.30 0.19 8.40
CA PRO A 121 1.36 1.16 7.30
C PRO A 121 2.48 2.20 7.41
N MET A 122 2.82 2.62 8.62
CA MET A 122 3.88 3.58 8.90
C MET A 122 5.27 3.07 8.47
N LEU A 123 5.55 1.77 8.56
CA LEU A 123 6.81 1.20 8.10
C LEU A 123 6.95 1.23 6.56
N LEU A 124 5.80 1.30 5.86
CA LEU A 124 5.74 1.44 4.40
C LEU A 124 5.72 2.90 3.94
N GLY A 125 5.80 3.86 4.86
CA GLY A 125 5.71 5.28 4.55
C GLY A 125 4.31 5.72 4.09
N LEU A 126 3.27 4.93 4.34
CA LEU A 126 1.90 5.34 4.05
C LEU A 126 1.53 6.52 4.97
N PRO A 127 0.87 7.56 4.43
CA PRO A 127 0.55 8.77 5.19
C PRO A 127 -0.31 8.46 6.42
N GLY A 128 -0.14 9.20 7.51
CA GLY A 128 -0.82 8.99 8.79
C GLY A 128 -0.08 9.70 9.93
N ASP A 129 -0.61 9.60 11.17
CA ASP A 129 0.01 10.21 12.35
C ASP A 129 1.27 9.43 12.80
N ASN A 130 2.39 9.74 12.14
CA ASN A 130 3.67 9.07 12.32
C ASN A 130 4.57 9.88 13.27
N THR A 131 4.62 9.52 14.55
CA THR A 131 5.63 10.02 15.50
C THR A 131 6.76 9.01 15.69
N TYR A 132 7.92 9.42 16.21
CA TYR A 132 9.04 8.51 16.51
C TYR A 132 8.67 7.40 17.50
N ALA A 133 7.86 7.74 18.53
CA ALA A 133 7.38 6.76 19.50
C ALA A 133 6.50 5.70 18.81
N ASN A 134 5.56 6.14 17.97
CA ASN A 134 4.71 5.26 17.19
C ASN A 134 5.56 4.35 16.29
N TYR A 135 6.61 4.89 15.64
CA TYR A 135 7.47 4.10 14.75
C TYR A 135 8.17 2.95 15.47
N ARG A 136 8.76 3.22 16.65
CA ARG A 136 9.46 2.20 17.45
C ARG A 136 8.50 1.09 17.89
N GLU A 137 7.30 1.46 18.35
CA GLU A 137 6.26 0.50 18.75
C GLU A 137 5.74 -0.32 17.56
N ALA A 138 5.51 0.31 16.41
CA ALA A 138 5.08 -0.38 15.21
C ALA A 138 6.14 -1.38 14.69
N ASN A 139 7.42 -1.00 14.71
CA ASN A 139 8.50 -1.91 14.34
C ASN A 139 8.55 -3.12 15.28
N LEU A 140 8.40 -2.90 16.59
CA LEU A 140 8.34 -3.99 17.56
C LEU A 140 7.12 -4.90 17.34
N ALA A 141 5.94 -4.32 17.11
CA ALA A 141 4.71 -5.06 16.81
C ALA A 141 4.86 -5.90 15.53
N PHE A 142 5.51 -5.36 14.49
CA PHE A 142 5.78 -6.08 13.25
C PHE A 142 6.66 -7.32 13.48
N TRP A 143 7.76 -7.18 14.23
CA TRP A 143 8.61 -8.31 14.57
C TRP A 143 7.86 -9.38 15.36
N ARG A 144 7.07 -8.97 16.36
CA ARG A 144 6.35 -9.88 17.26
C ARG A 144 5.20 -10.64 16.58
N HIS A 145 4.38 -9.93 15.82
CA HIS A 145 3.13 -10.48 15.30
C HIS A 145 3.26 -11.08 13.90
N THR A 146 4.28 -10.68 13.15
CA THR A 146 4.43 -11.10 11.74
C THR A 146 5.72 -11.87 11.52
N ILE A 147 6.88 -11.26 11.77
CA ILE A 147 8.16 -11.87 11.38
C ILE A 147 8.51 -13.10 12.23
N LEU A 148 8.54 -12.98 13.56
CA LEU A 148 8.93 -14.09 14.44
C LEU A 148 8.02 -15.32 14.30
N PRO A 149 6.68 -15.20 14.23
CA PRO A 149 5.83 -16.36 14.01
C PRO A 149 6.11 -17.05 12.66
N LEU A 150 6.35 -16.29 11.59
CA LEU A 150 6.66 -16.84 10.27
C LEU A 150 8.03 -17.52 10.23
N THR A 151 9.06 -16.92 10.83
CA THR A 151 10.41 -17.50 10.88
C THR A 151 10.43 -18.75 11.76
N ARG A 152 9.79 -18.73 12.92
CA ARG A 152 9.66 -19.92 13.80
C ARG A 152 8.91 -21.05 13.10
N LYS A 153 7.80 -20.75 12.41
CA LYS A 153 7.07 -21.75 11.62
C LYS A 153 7.95 -22.37 10.52
N THR A 154 8.72 -21.53 9.83
CA THR A 154 9.65 -21.98 8.78
C THR A 154 10.77 -22.84 9.36
N ALA A 155 11.38 -22.42 10.48
CA ALA A 155 12.42 -23.15 11.18
C ALA A 155 11.93 -24.52 11.69
N ALA A 156 10.71 -24.58 12.23
CA ALA A 156 10.08 -25.84 12.63
C ALA A 156 9.82 -26.77 11.43
N SER A 157 9.38 -26.22 10.30
CA SER A 157 9.16 -26.99 9.06
C SER A 157 10.48 -27.53 8.52
N LEU A 158 11.53 -26.72 8.50
CA LEU A 158 12.88 -27.13 8.11
C LEU A 158 13.45 -28.20 9.05
N THR A 159 13.24 -28.05 10.36
CA THR A 159 13.64 -29.05 11.36
C THR A 159 12.98 -30.40 11.05
N GLY A 160 11.66 -30.42 10.86
CA GLY A 160 10.94 -31.64 10.53
C GLY A 160 11.40 -32.27 9.21
N TRP A 161 11.66 -31.44 8.20
CA TRP A 161 12.19 -31.88 6.91
C TRP A 161 13.59 -32.45 7.02
N LEU A 162 14.50 -31.83 7.77
CA LEU A 162 15.93 -32.20 7.83
C LEU A 162 16.24 -33.41 8.72
N ARG A 163 15.46 -33.63 9.79
CA ARG A 163 15.69 -34.70 10.77
C ARG A 163 15.92 -36.10 10.18
N PRO A 164 15.19 -36.57 9.15
CA PRO A 164 15.44 -37.86 8.52
C PRO A 164 16.85 -38.04 7.95
N TRP A 165 17.53 -36.96 7.57
CA TRP A 165 18.88 -37.01 6.98
C TRP A 165 19.99 -36.73 7.99
N PHE A 166 19.73 -35.92 9.02
CA PHE A 166 20.74 -35.42 9.94
C PHE A 166 20.60 -35.93 11.38
N GLY A 167 19.56 -36.73 11.66
CA GLY A 167 19.30 -37.29 12.99
C GLY A 167 18.20 -36.56 13.76
N ALA A 168 17.65 -37.23 14.76
CA ALA A 168 16.52 -36.74 15.55
C ALA A 168 16.86 -35.53 16.43
N ASP A 169 18.13 -35.38 16.81
CA ASP A 169 18.62 -34.32 17.69
C ASP A 169 18.78 -32.98 16.97
N LEU A 170 18.70 -32.95 15.63
CA LEU A 170 18.75 -31.70 14.89
C LEU A 170 17.55 -30.81 15.26
N SER A 171 17.87 -29.56 15.59
CA SER A 171 16.89 -28.48 15.73
C SER A 171 17.38 -27.22 14.99
N VAL A 172 16.45 -26.55 14.31
CA VAL A 172 16.67 -25.24 13.71
C VAL A 172 15.81 -24.25 14.48
N THR A 173 16.45 -23.24 15.08
CA THR A 173 15.78 -22.21 15.88
C THR A 173 16.10 -20.82 15.35
N VAL A 174 15.24 -19.86 15.67
CA VAL A 174 15.44 -18.45 15.31
C VAL A 174 16.26 -17.80 16.41
N GLU A 175 17.37 -17.16 16.02
CA GLU A 175 18.21 -16.39 16.94
C GLU A 175 17.59 -15.02 17.20
N GLU A 176 16.86 -14.90 18.31
CA GLU A 176 16.12 -13.70 18.67
C GLU A 176 16.97 -12.70 19.46
N ASP A 177 18.00 -13.18 20.18
CA ASP A 177 18.80 -12.32 21.06
C ASP A 177 19.70 -11.38 20.27
N ARG A 178 19.99 -11.68 19.01
CA ARG A 178 20.78 -10.81 18.13
C ARG A 178 19.95 -9.75 17.41
N LEU A 179 18.62 -9.73 17.56
CA LEU A 179 17.76 -8.78 16.86
C LEU A 179 17.82 -7.39 17.52
N PRO A 180 18.23 -6.32 16.81
CA PRO A 180 18.30 -4.98 17.37
C PRO A 180 16.93 -4.46 17.83
N SER A 181 15.86 -4.81 17.12
CA SER A 181 14.50 -4.37 17.42
C SER A 181 13.92 -4.95 18.72
N LEU A 182 14.56 -5.97 19.31
CA LEU A 182 14.16 -6.59 20.58
C LEU A 182 15.10 -6.23 21.74
N ALA A 183 16.04 -5.30 21.51
CA ALA A 183 17.11 -5.03 22.48
C ALA A 183 16.62 -4.51 23.83
N GLU A 184 15.57 -3.71 23.82
CA GLU A 184 15.03 -3.10 25.04
C GLU A 184 14.25 -4.10 25.88
N GLU A 185 13.49 -4.98 25.25
CA GLU A 185 12.79 -6.06 25.95
C GLU A 185 13.78 -7.05 26.54
N ARG A 186 14.86 -7.33 25.81
CA ARG A 186 15.98 -8.12 26.32
C ARG A 186 16.60 -7.47 27.54
N ALA A 187 16.89 -6.17 27.48
CA ALA A 187 17.44 -5.43 28.61
C ALA A 187 16.49 -5.45 29.82
N ALA A 188 15.19 -5.28 29.59
CA ALA A 188 14.16 -5.37 30.64
C ALA A 188 14.11 -6.77 31.27
N ARG A 189 14.12 -7.84 30.46
CA ARG A 189 14.18 -9.23 30.93
C ARG A 189 15.45 -9.50 31.72
N TRP A 190 16.60 -9.06 31.22
CA TRP A 190 17.89 -9.20 31.90
C TRP A 190 17.88 -8.52 33.27
N THR A 191 17.31 -7.31 33.35
CA THR A 191 17.16 -6.58 34.61
C THR A 191 16.27 -7.33 35.59
N GLN A 192 15.10 -7.80 35.13
CA GLN A 192 14.15 -8.55 35.97
C GLN A 192 14.75 -9.85 36.52
N VAL A 193 15.41 -10.65 35.67
CA VAL A 193 16.03 -11.91 36.09
C VAL A 193 17.22 -11.66 37.02
N SER A 194 18.02 -10.62 36.75
CA SER A 194 19.17 -10.28 37.58
C SER A 194 18.75 -9.83 38.98
N ALA A 195 17.66 -9.07 39.10
CA ALA A 195 17.10 -8.56 40.35
C ALA A 195 16.34 -9.61 41.19
N ALA A 196 16.09 -10.81 40.66
CA ALA A 196 15.40 -11.87 41.40
C ALA A 196 16.36 -12.53 42.41
N ASP A 197 16.32 -12.09 43.66
CA ASP A 197 17.24 -12.58 44.72
C ASP A 197 17.00 -14.03 45.15
N PHE A 198 15.83 -14.58 44.84
CA PHE A 198 15.47 -15.97 45.17
C PHE A 198 16.02 -17.00 44.18
N LEU A 199 16.61 -16.58 43.06
CA LEU A 199 17.19 -17.46 42.05
C LEU A 199 18.70 -17.56 42.20
N THR A 200 19.20 -18.78 42.03
CA THR A 200 20.64 -19.06 41.94
C THR A 200 21.24 -18.50 40.65
N GLY A 201 22.58 -18.37 40.62
CA GLY A 201 23.29 -17.91 39.42
C GLY A 201 23.04 -18.81 38.20
N ASP A 202 22.99 -20.13 38.40
CA ASP A 202 22.76 -21.09 37.32
C ASP A 202 21.32 -21.02 36.80
N GLU A 203 20.33 -20.84 37.67
CA GLU A 203 18.93 -20.63 37.26
C GLU A 203 18.78 -19.32 36.47
N LYS A 204 19.44 -18.23 36.90
CA LYS A 204 19.45 -16.96 36.16
C LYS A 204 20.08 -17.12 34.78
N ARG A 205 21.21 -17.82 34.68
CA ARG A 205 21.89 -18.11 33.39
C ARG A 205 21.02 -18.95 32.46
N ALA A 206 20.37 -19.99 32.97
CA ALA A 206 19.44 -20.81 32.21
C ALA A 206 18.24 -19.99 31.71
N LEU A 207 17.64 -19.14 32.56
CA LEU A 207 16.53 -18.26 32.19
C LEU A 207 16.92 -17.18 31.16
N LEU A 208 18.20 -16.80 31.08
CA LEU A 208 18.71 -15.86 30.09
C LEU A 208 19.32 -16.54 28.85
N GLY A 209 19.29 -17.87 28.77
CA GLY A 209 19.88 -18.61 27.65
C GLY A 209 21.41 -18.59 27.60
N ILE A 210 22.08 -18.21 28.70
CA ILE A 210 23.53 -18.06 28.77
C ILE A 210 24.16 -19.38 29.22
N GLY A 211 24.77 -20.13 28.30
CA GLY A 211 25.56 -21.33 28.60
C GLY A 211 24.83 -22.67 28.47
N GLY A 212 23.63 -22.71 27.89
CA GLY A 212 22.99 -23.93 27.42
C GLY A 212 23.49 -24.29 26.02
N GLY A 213 24.70 -24.82 25.93
CA GLY A 213 25.24 -25.40 24.70
C GLY A 213 25.19 -26.92 24.76
N ALA A 214 24.11 -27.48 24.21
CA ALA A 214 24.02 -28.77 23.51
C ALA A 214 22.60 -28.90 22.95
#